data_AF-A0A949ANK9-F1
#
_entry.id   AF-A0A949ANK9-F1
#
_cell.length_a   1.000
_cell.length_b   1.000
_cell.length_c   1.000
_cell.angle_alpha   90.00
_cell.angle_beta   90.00
_cell.angle_gamma   90.00
#
_symmetry.space_group_name_H-M   'P 1'
#
loop_
_entity.id
_entity.type
_entity.pdbx_description
1 polymer ?
#
loop_
_entity_poly.entity_id
_entity_poly.type
_entity_poly.pdbx_seq_one_letter_code
_entity_poly.pdbx_strand_id
1 'polypeptide(L)'
;QAILPHINKDYARYANTVLVRGMTALPDNFVLPFFAGFNHFYYLDEPLEAARLFYLAAAKPNGPPVLEHLANILSAEGGNIYAALIGLRGMYASEKDEQIKMRYAEEIAAFEKAVTVLEAIRRHEKMKGTPPAALTDLVPDYLPAIPDIGPIFTLEWKPPHLGVVRIAKKTSPRR
;
A
#
# COMPACT_ATOMS: atom_id res chain seq x y z
N GLN A 1 -11.77 21.71 -12.15
CA GLN A 1 -10.91 20.89 -11.27
C GLN A 1 -9.95 21.84 -10.56
N ALA A 2 -9.92 21.84 -9.23
CA ALA A 2 -8.86 22.52 -8.49
C ALA A 2 -7.60 21.66 -8.58
N ILE A 3 -6.51 22.21 -9.12
CA ILE A 3 -5.20 21.57 -9.12
C ILE A 3 -4.53 22.02 -7.82
N LEU A 4 -4.28 21.10 -6.91
CA LEU A 4 -3.41 21.40 -5.77
C LEU A 4 -2.03 21.78 -6.33
N PRO A 5 -1.45 22.92 -5.94
CA PRO A 5 -0.13 23.30 -6.42
C PRO A 5 0.88 22.21 -6.04
N HIS A 6 1.65 21.74 -7.03
CA HIS A 6 2.73 20.80 -6.79
C HIS A 6 3.73 21.41 -5.81
N ILE A 7 4.01 20.71 -4.71
CA ILE A 7 5.03 21.10 -3.74
C ILE A 7 6.21 20.12 -3.83
N ASN A 8 7.44 20.63 -3.70
CA ASN A 8 8.61 19.75 -3.67
C ASN A 8 8.67 18.93 -2.36
N LYS A 9 9.60 17.98 -2.27
CA LYS A 9 9.76 17.11 -1.10
C LYS A 9 9.99 17.89 0.20
N ASP A 10 10.76 18.98 0.16
CA ASP A 10 11.06 19.79 1.35
C ASP A 10 9.82 20.51 1.88
N TYR A 11 9.02 21.09 0.98
CA TYR A 11 7.74 21.69 1.33
C TYR A 11 6.72 20.67 1.81
N ALA A 12 6.68 19.46 1.22
CA ALA A 12 5.82 18.38 1.70
C ALA A 12 6.19 17.97 3.14
N ARG A 13 7.49 17.83 3.43
CA ARG A 13 7.96 17.55 4.81
C ARG A 13 7.63 18.71 5.75
N TYR A 14 7.86 19.95 5.35
CA TYR A 14 7.53 21.12 6.16
C TYR A 14 6.03 21.21 6.46
N ALA A 15 5.17 21.03 5.44
CA ALA A 15 3.73 21.00 5.61
C ALA A 15 3.29 19.89 6.59
N ASN A 16 3.91 18.71 6.53
CA ASN A 16 3.65 17.63 7.48
C ASN A 16 3.97 18.03 8.92
N THR A 17 4.97 18.88 9.18
CA THR A 17 5.23 19.38 10.55
C THR A 17 4.06 20.20 11.09
N VAL A 18 3.40 21.00 10.24
CA VAL A 18 2.23 21.80 10.60
C VAL A 18 1.01 20.90 10.79
N LEU A 19 0.79 19.95 9.88
CA LEU A 19 -0.31 18.99 9.96
C LEU A 19 -0.23 18.12 11.23
N VAL A 20 0.97 17.70 11.64
CA VAL A 20 1.19 16.96 12.88
C VAL A 20 0.80 17.78 14.10
N ARG A 21 1.20 19.05 14.18
CA ARG A 21 0.74 19.96 15.26
C ARG A 21 -0.78 20.12 15.25
N GLY A 22 -1.37 20.24 14.05
CA GLY A 22 -2.81 20.29 13.86
C GLY A 22 -3.52 19.05 14.40
N MET A 23 -2.98 17.85 14.15
CA MET A 23 -3.56 16.58 14.64
C MET A 23 -3.59 16.51 16.17
N THR A 24 -2.63 17.12 16.85
CA THR A 24 -2.65 17.24 18.32
C THR A 24 -3.72 18.22 18.79
N ALA A 25 -3.88 19.35 18.11
CA ALA A 25 -4.84 20.39 18.48
C ALA A 25 -6.30 20.05 18.13
N LEU A 26 -6.50 19.26 17.07
CA LEU A 26 -7.81 18.89 16.51
C LEU A 26 -7.88 17.36 16.30
N PRO A 27 -7.94 16.57 17.39
CA PRO A 27 -7.75 15.12 17.32
C PRO A 27 -8.83 14.37 16.52
N ASP A 28 -10.02 14.94 16.37
CA ASP A 28 -11.13 14.32 15.65
C ASP A 28 -11.18 14.71 14.16
N ASN A 29 -10.30 15.62 13.72
CA ASN A 29 -10.30 16.08 12.35
C ASN A 29 -9.55 15.12 11.43
N PHE A 30 -10.28 14.31 10.65
CA PHE A 30 -9.72 13.35 9.69
C PHE A 30 -8.96 14.00 8.52
N VAL A 31 -9.25 15.27 8.21
CA VAL A 31 -8.66 15.97 7.06
C VAL A 31 -7.15 16.16 7.24
N LEU A 32 -6.70 16.33 8.48
CA LEU A 32 -5.29 16.52 8.81
C LEU A 32 -4.43 15.27 8.54
N PRO A 33 -4.76 14.07 9.08
CA PRO A 33 -4.05 12.85 8.71
C PRO A 33 -4.24 12.50 7.23
N PHE A 34 -5.38 12.83 6.62
CA PHE A 34 -5.57 12.65 5.18
C PHE A 34 -4.53 13.43 4.35
N PHE A 35 -4.38 14.73 4.57
CA PHE A 35 -3.40 15.53 3.80
C PHE A 35 -1.95 15.15 4.13
N ALA A 36 -1.67 14.77 5.38
CA ALA A 36 -0.35 14.26 5.73
C ALA A 36 -0.05 12.96 4.95
N GLY A 37 -1.00 12.02 4.94
CA GLY A 37 -0.89 10.76 4.20
C GLY A 37 -0.77 10.98 2.69
N PHE A 38 -1.52 11.93 2.14
CA PHE A 38 -1.42 12.34 0.74
C PHE A 38 -0.01 12.85 0.40
N ASN A 39 0.62 13.63 1.27
CA ASN A 39 1.98 14.11 1.04
C ASN A 39 3.00 12.96 1.02
N HIS A 40 2.87 12.00 1.94
CA HIS A 40 3.71 10.79 1.97
C HIS A 40 3.55 9.95 0.69
N PHE A 41 2.31 9.76 0.25
CA PHE A 41 1.97 8.99 -0.95
C PHE A 41 2.45 9.68 -2.23
N TYR A 42 2.09 10.94 -2.41
CA TYR A 42 2.19 11.61 -3.71
C TYR A 42 3.53 12.31 -3.93
N TYR A 43 4.11 12.92 -2.89
CA TYR A 43 5.34 13.72 -3.01
C TYR A 43 6.59 13.02 -2.47
N LEU A 44 6.45 12.19 -1.42
CA LEU A 44 7.60 11.64 -0.71
C LEU A 44 7.98 10.21 -1.14
N ASP A 45 7.09 9.48 -1.82
CA ASP A 45 7.27 8.06 -2.17
C ASP A 45 7.43 7.17 -0.92
N GLU A 46 6.64 7.48 0.11
CA GLU A 46 6.69 6.83 1.43
C GLU A 46 5.36 6.08 1.71
N PRO A 47 5.10 4.94 1.03
CA PRO A 47 3.79 4.28 1.03
C PRO A 47 3.35 3.77 2.40
N LEU A 48 4.27 3.26 3.24
CA LEU A 48 3.93 2.77 4.58
C LEU A 48 3.48 3.90 5.51
N GLU A 49 4.12 5.06 5.44
CA GLU A 49 3.73 6.20 6.27
C GLU A 49 2.41 6.81 5.78
N ALA A 50 2.20 6.83 4.47
CA ALA A 50 0.90 7.17 3.88
C ALA A 50 -0.21 6.23 4.36
N ALA A 51 0.03 4.91 4.33
CA ALA A 51 -0.91 3.90 4.82
C ALA A 51 -1.27 4.12 6.29
N ARG A 52 -0.26 4.34 7.15
CA ARG A 52 -0.46 4.61 8.58
C ARG A 52 -1.38 5.82 8.80
N LEU A 53 -1.17 6.90 8.06
CA LEU A 53 -1.96 8.12 8.15
C LEU A 53 -3.36 7.95 7.57
N PHE A 54 -3.55 7.17 6.52
CA PHE A 54 -4.88 6.88 5.98
C PHE A 54 -5.69 5.97 6.89
N TYR A 55 -5.10 4.97 7.56
CA TYR A 55 -5.79 4.25 8.64
C TYR A 55 -6.19 5.18 9.77
N LEU A 56 -5.30 6.08 10.18
CA LEU A 56 -5.61 7.07 11.21
C LEU A 56 -6.78 7.96 10.78
N ALA A 57 -6.81 8.42 9.53
CA ALA A 57 -7.89 9.23 8.98
C ALA A 57 -9.21 8.45 8.88
N ALA A 58 -9.18 7.19 8.44
CA ALA A 58 -10.36 6.32 8.37
C ALA A 58 -11.00 6.09 9.75
N ALA A 59 -10.18 6.01 10.80
CA ALA A 59 -10.65 5.79 12.17
C ALA A 59 -11.20 7.06 12.86
N LYS A 60 -11.12 8.24 12.25
CA LYS A 60 -11.64 9.49 12.82
C LYS A 60 -13.14 9.66 12.54
N PRO A 61 -13.86 10.47 13.35
CA PRO A 61 -15.21 10.88 13.04
C PRO A 61 -15.34 11.45 11.62
N ASN A 62 -16.35 10.99 10.87
CA ASN A 62 -16.58 11.34 9.46
C ASN A 62 -15.45 10.93 8.50
N GLY A 63 -14.50 10.10 8.94
CA GLY A 63 -13.46 9.52 8.11
C GLY A 63 -14.06 8.67 6.99
N PRO A 64 -13.76 8.96 5.71
CA PRO A 64 -14.28 8.15 4.61
C PRO A 64 -13.76 6.70 4.65
N PRO A 65 -14.61 5.67 4.60
CA PRO A 65 -14.19 4.26 4.65
C PRO A 65 -13.21 3.86 3.54
N VAL A 66 -13.26 4.53 2.39
CA VAL A 66 -12.32 4.32 1.28
C VAL A 66 -10.86 4.59 1.67
N LEU A 67 -10.60 5.37 2.73
CA LEU A 67 -9.24 5.59 3.21
C LEU A 67 -8.63 4.33 3.83
N GLU A 68 -9.43 3.48 4.46
CA GLU A 68 -8.96 2.17 4.96
C GLU A 68 -8.57 1.25 3.80
N HIS A 69 -9.38 1.26 2.72
CA HIS A 69 -9.05 0.52 1.51
C HIS A 69 -7.71 0.98 0.93
N LEU A 70 -7.54 2.30 0.75
CA LEU A 70 -6.31 2.87 0.24
C LEU A 70 -5.10 2.56 1.14
N ALA A 71 -5.30 2.58 2.47
CA ALA A 71 -4.27 2.22 3.43
C ALA A 71 -3.82 0.75 3.28
N ASN A 72 -4.74 -0.18 3.03
CA ASN A 72 -4.39 -1.57 2.73
C ASN A 72 -3.55 -1.67 1.45
N ILE A 73 -3.96 -0.99 0.37
CA ILE A 73 -3.21 -1.00 -0.89
C ILE A 73 -1.77 -0.48 -0.70
N LEU A 74 -1.61 0.66 -0.02
CA LEU A 74 -0.29 1.26 0.21
C LEU A 74 0.55 0.46 1.21
N SER A 75 -0.08 -0.25 2.15
CA SER A 75 0.62 -1.20 3.01
C SER A 75 1.26 -2.31 2.20
N ALA A 76 0.55 -2.87 1.21
CA ALA A 76 1.10 -3.90 0.34
C ALA A 76 2.17 -3.36 -0.60
N GLU A 77 2.00 -2.15 -1.14
CA GLU A 77 3.01 -1.45 -1.95
C GLU A 77 4.32 -1.26 -1.18
N GLY A 78 4.24 -0.87 0.10
CA GLY A 78 5.39 -0.73 0.99
C GLY A 78 5.93 -2.03 1.59
N GLY A 79 5.38 -3.20 1.22
CA GLY A 79 5.87 -4.52 1.63
C GLY A 79 5.22 -5.15 2.86
N ASN A 80 4.22 -4.49 3.47
CA ASN A 80 3.40 -5.06 4.54
C ASN A 80 2.22 -5.89 3.98
N ILE A 81 2.52 -6.83 3.08
CA ILE A 81 1.52 -7.60 2.31
C ILE A 81 0.56 -8.39 3.22
N TYR A 82 1.06 -9.01 4.30
CA TYR A 82 0.20 -9.76 5.23
C TYR A 82 -0.82 -8.86 5.95
N ALA A 83 -0.38 -7.70 6.45
CA ALA A 83 -1.27 -6.76 7.13
C ALA A 83 -2.34 -6.23 6.16
N ALA A 84 -1.94 -5.90 4.95
CA ALA A 84 -2.84 -5.47 3.89
C ALA A 84 -3.88 -6.54 3.53
N LEU A 85 -3.46 -7.80 3.41
CA LEU A 85 -4.36 -8.94 3.15
C LEU A 85 -5.36 -9.15 4.29
N ILE A 86 -4.92 -9.03 5.54
CA ILE A 86 -5.81 -9.11 6.71
C ILE A 86 -6.87 -7.99 6.67
N GLY A 87 -6.46 -6.76 6.41
CA GLY A 87 -7.39 -5.64 6.33
C GLY A 87 -8.38 -5.78 5.17
N LEU A 88 -7.94 -6.17 3.97
CA LEU A 88 -8.84 -6.43 2.84
C LEU A 88 -9.87 -7.54 3.15
N ARG A 89 -9.45 -8.61 3.83
CA ARG A 89 -10.38 -9.68 4.27
C ARG A 89 -11.40 -9.16 5.28
N GLY A 90 -10.99 -8.29 6.20
CA GLY A 90 -11.89 -7.61 7.12
C GLY A 90 -12.93 -6.78 6.39
N MET A 91 -12.49 -5.95 5.44
CA MET A 91 -13.36 -5.12 4.60
C MET A 91 -14.34 -5.97 3.79
N TYR A 92 -13.86 -7.04 3.14
CA TYR A 92 -14.68 -8.01 2.41
C TYR A 92 -15.77 -8.65 3.28
N ALA A 93 -15.44 -9.01 4.51
CA ALA A 93 -16.38 -9.64 5.44
C ALA A 93 -17.49 -8.67 5.89
N SER A 94 -17.19 -7.38 6.00
CA SER A 94 -18.15 -6.34 6.42
C SER A 94 -18.94 -5.69 5.27
N GLU A 95 -18.49 -5.85 4.02
CA GLU A 95 -19.07 -5.19 2.86
C GLU A 95 -20.42 -5.81 2.46
N LYS A 96 -21.39 -4.94 2.15
CA LYS A 96 -22.75 -5.30 1.73
C LYS A 96 -22.98 -5.06 0.25
N ASP A 97 -22.24 -4.13 -0.35
CA ASP A 97 -22.30 -3.89 -1.79
C ASP A 97 -21.53 -4.99 -2.53
N GLU A 98 -22.25 -5.82 -3.27
CA GLU A 98 -21.66 -6.97 -3.98
C GLU A 98 -20.62 -6.56 -5.04
N GLN A 99 -20.75 -5.38 -5.64
CA GLN A 99 -19.78 -4.89 -6.61
C GLN A 99 -18.46 -4.51 -5.92
N ILE A 100 -18.54 -3.84 -4.77
CA ILE A 100 -17.36 -3.50 -3.96
C ILE A 100 -16.72 -4.77 -3.38
N LYS A 101 -17.54 -5.72 -2.94
CA LYS A 101 -17.10 -7.01 -2.39
C LYS A 101 -16.34 -7.85 -3.43
N MET A 102 -16.83 -7.88 -4.67
CA MET A 102 -16.14 -8.54 -5.78
C MET A 102 -14.77 -7.92 -6.04
N ARG A 103 -14.67 -6.58 -5.99
CA ARG A 103 -13.38 -5.89 -6.13
C ARG A 103 -12.40 -6.28 -5.01
N TYR A 104 -12.86 -6.36 -3.76
CA TYR A 104 -11.99 -6.82 -2.67
C TYR A 104 -11.57 -8.30 -2.86
N ALA A 105 -12.43 -9.16 -3.37
CA ALA A 105 -12.07 -10.56 -3.66
C ALA A 105 -10.95 -10.67 -4.70
N GLU A 106 -10.99 -9.87 -5.77
CA GLU A 106 -9.93 -9.82 -6.78
C GLU A 106 -8.59 -9.35 -6.19
N GLU A 107 -8.61 -8.33 -5.35
CA GLU A 107 -7.42 -7.81 -4.67
C GLU A 107 -6.85 -8.80 -3.64
N ILE A 108 -7.72 -9.47 -2.88
CA ILE A 108 -7.35 -10.55 -1.96
C ILE A 108 -6.64 -11.68 -2.72
N ALA A 109 -7.19 -12.14 -3.85
CA ALA A 109 -6.57 -13.19 -4.65
C ALA A 109 -5.19 -12.78 -5.19
N ALA A 110 -5.00 -11.51 -5.59
CA ALA A 110 -3.71 -10.99 -5.98
C ALA A 110 -2.70 -10.99 -4.81
N PHE A 111 -3.14 -10.58 -3.62
CA PHE A 111 -2.27 -10.49 -2.44
C PHE A 111 -1.92 -11.88 -1.89
N GLU A 112 -2.83 -12.85 -1.96
CA GLU A 112 -2.55 -14.24 -1.61
C GLU A 112 -1.42 -14.83 -2.48
N LYS A 113 -1.47 -14.58 -3.80
CA LYS A 113 -0.37 -14.96 -4.69
C LYS A 113 0.93 -14.25 -4.33
N ALA A 114 0.89 -12.95 -4.02
CA ALA A 114 2.06 -12.22 -3.57
C ALA A 114 2.64 -12.78 -2.25
N VAL A 115 1.78 -13.23 -1.32
CA VAL A 115 2.20 -13.91 -0.09
C VAL A 115 2.97 -15.20 -0.40
N THR A 116 2.56 -15.98 -1.41
CA THR A 116 3.33 -17.18 -1.80
C THR A 116 4.75 -16.84 -2.25
N VAL A 117 4.95 -15.70 -2.92
CA VAL A 117 6.27 -15.19 -3.31
C VAL A 117 7.05 -14.71 -2.10
N LEU A 118 6.41 -13.99 -1.20
CA LEU A 118 7.03 -13.53 0.06
C LEU A 118 7.52 -14.71 0.91
N GLU A 119 6.76 -15.81 0.97
CA GLU A 119 7.16 -17.02 1.66
C GLU A 119 8.34 -17.72 0.99
N ALA A 120 8.37 -17.75 -0.35
CA ALA A 120 9.51 -18.27 -1.09
C ALA A 120 10.79 -17.46 -0.85
N ILE A 121 10.69 -16.13 -0.82
CA ILE A 121 11.80 -15.22 -0.44
C ILE A 121 12.33 -15.57 0.95
N ARG A 122 11.44 -15.71 1.94
CA ARG A 122 11.83 -16.07 3.31
C ARG A 122 12.50 -17.45 3.38
N ARG A 123 12.02 -18.42 2.62
CA ARG A 123 12.65 -19.75 2.52
C ARG A 123 14.04 -19.64 1.89
N HIS A 124 14.19 -18.87 0.81
CA HIS A 124 15.48 -18.63 0.18
C HIS A 124 16.47 -17.98 1.15
N GLU A 125 16.06 -16.90 1.82
CA GLU A 125 16.89 -16.20 2.79
C GLU A 125 17.31 -17.10 3.95
N LYS A 126 16.39 -17.90 4.49
CA LYS A 126 16.69 -18.87 5.54
C LYS A 126 17.73 -19.92 5.11
N MET A 127 17.72 -20.33 3.85
CA MET A 127 18.62 -21.37 3.33
C MET A 127 19.97 -20.83 2.82
N LYS A 128 19.98 -19.63 2.24
CA LYS A 128 21.18 -19.02 1.63
C LYS A 128 21.84 -17.96 2.52
N GLY A 129 21.17 -17.51 3.57
CA GLY A 129 21.62 -16.45 4.47
C GLY A 129 21.38 -15.03 3.93
N THR A 130 20.88 -14.89 2.70
CA THR A 130 20.60 -13.60 2.07
C THR A 130 19.31 -13.67 1.24
N PRO A 131 18.55 -12.57 1.12
CA PRO A 131 17.42 -12.51 0.19
C PRO A 131 17.88 -12.72 -1.27
N PRO A 132 16.99 -13.18 -2.17
CA PRO A 132 17.32 -13.38 -3.57
C PRO A 132 17.66 -12.04 -4.24
N ALA A 133 18.60 -12.04 -5.20
CA ALA A 133 18.96 -10.82 -5.92
C ALA A 133 17.84 -10.40 -6.88
N ALA A 134 17.18 -11.38 -7.50
CA ALA A 134 16.00 -11.21 -8.34
C ALA A 134 14.93 -12.25 -8.01
N LEU A 135 13.66 -11.94 -8.29
CA LEU A 135 12.57 -12.91 -8.07
C LEU A 135 12.78 -14.21 -8.87
N THR A 136 13.42 -14.13 -10.04
CA THR A 136 13.76 -15.31 -10.86
C THR A 136 14.66 -16.32 -10.14
N ASP A 137 15.45 -15.88 -9.14
CA ASP A 137 16.32 -16.76 -8.36
C ASP A 137 15.53 -17.70 -7.43
N LEU A 138 14.22 -17.44 -7.27
CA LEU A 138 13.31 -18.33 -6.54
C LEU A 138 12.86 -19.54 -7.37
N VAL A 139 13.07 -19.51 -8.68
CA VAL A 139 12.60 -20.54 -9.62
C VAL A 139 13.77 -21.43 -10.06
N PRO A 140 13.61 -22.76 -10.08
CA PRO A 140 12.44 -23.54 -9.68
C PRO A 140 12.40 -23.92 -8.19
N ASP A 141 13.50 -23.67 -7.45
CA ASP A 141 13.77 -24.31 -6.16
C ASP A 141 12.79 -23.92 -5.03
N TYR A 142 12.26 -22.70 -5.06
CA TYR A 142 11.35 -22.17 -4.04
C TYR A 142 9.94 -21.92 -4.56
N LEU A 143 9.78 -21.78 -5.89
CA LEU A 143 8.53 -21.63 -6.63
C LEU A 143 8.66 -22.28 -8.01
N PRO A 144 7.62 -22.93 -8.55
CA PRO A 144 7.64 -23.48 -9.91
C PRO A 144 7.74 -22.40 -11.00
N ALA A 145 7.14 -21.23 -10.75
CA ALA A 145 7.20 -20.03 -11.58
C ALA A 145 6.78 -18.83 -10.73
N ILE A 146 7.10 -17.62 -11.18
CA ILE A 146 6.56 -16.40 -10.56
C ILE A 146 5.08 -16.26 -10.94
N PRO A 147 4.16 -16.20 -9.97
CA PRO A 147 2.73 -16.17 -10.25
C PRO A 147 2.33 -14.85 -10.89
N ASP A 148 1.46 -14.92 -11.90
CA ASP A 148 0.71 -13.76 -12.37
C ASP A 148 -0.34 -13.36 -11.31
N ILE A 149 -0.15 -12.17 -10.72
CA ILE A 149 -1.04 -11.62 -9.68
C ILE A 149 -2.23 -10.84 -10.24
N GLY A 150 -2.45 -10.90 -11.57
CA GLY A 150 -3.62 -10.34 -12.24
C GLY A 150 -3.38 -8.95 -12.86
N PRO A 151 -4.38 -8.40 -13.55
CA PRO A 151 -4.21 -7.22 -14.43
C PRO A 151 -4.13 -5.88 -13.68
N ILE A 152 -4.37 -5.88 -12.37
CA ILE A 152 -4.46 -4.66 -11.54
C ILE A 152 -3.14 -4.36 -10.83
N PHE A 153 -2.35 -5.39 -10.53
CA PHE A 153 -1.15 -5.28 -9.72
C PHE A 153 0.06 -5.92 -10.39
N THR A 154 1.24 -5.46 -9.99
CA THR A 154 2.51 -6.09 -10.31
C THR A 154 3.36 -6.25 -9.05
N LEU A 155 4.27 -7.22 -9.07
CA LEU A 155 5.23 -7.42 -8.01
C LEU A 155 6.45 -6.52 -8.25
N GLU A 156 6.81 -5.72 -7.26
CA GLU A 156 8.03 -4.92 -7.29
C GLU A 156 9.02 -5.44 -6.25
N TRP A 157 10.17 -5.90 -6.71
CA TRP A 157 11.22 -6.43 -5.84
C TRP A 157 12.33 -5.40 -5.64
N LYS A 158 12.44 -4.87 -4.43
CA LYS A 158 13.52 -4.01 -3.96
C LYS A 158 14.12 -4.65 -2.71
N PRO A 159 15.05 -5.60 -2.86
CA PRO A 159 15.53 -6.40 -1.72
C PRO A 159 15.86 -5.53 -0.50
N PRO A 160 15.38 -5.88 0.71
CA PRO A 160 14.64 -7.11 1.04
C PRO A 160 13.10 -6.99 0.91
N HIS A 161 12.57 -5.92 0.31
CA HIS A 161 11.15 -5.63 0.26
C HIS A 161 10.49 -6.09 -1.05
N LEU A 162 9.44 -6.89 -0.91
CA LEU A 162 8.50 -7.22 -1.97
C LEU A 162 7.26 -6.33 -1.84
N GLY A 163 7.01 -5.48 -2.82
CA GLY A 163 5.81 -4.65 -2.91
C GLY A 163 4.78 -5.22 -3.86
N VAL A 164 3.50 -4.97 -3.58
CA VAL A 164 2.39 -5.18 -4.52
C VAL A 164 1.89 -3.82 -5.00
N VAL A 165 2.19 -3.47 -6.24
CA VAL A 165 2.00 -2.11 -6.76
C VAL A 165 0.90 -2.11 -7.79
N ARG A 166 -0.02 -1.14 -7.71
CA ARG A 166 -1.05 -0.99 -8.75
C ARG A 166 -0.37 -0.64 -10.07
N ILE A 167 -0.74 -1.35 -11.14
CA ILE A 167 -0.35 -0.99 -12.49
C ILE A 167 -1.03 0.33 -12.81
N ALA A 168 -0.25 1.42 -12.83
CA ALA A 168 -0.76 2.68 -13.33
C ALA A 168 -1.17 2.49 -14.80
N LYS A 169 -2.46 2.66 -15.13
CA LYS A 169 -2.81 2.96 -16.52
C LYS A 169 -1.97 4.17 -16.91
N LYS A 170 -1.12 4.04 -17.93
CA LYS A 170 -0.25 5.10 -18.48
C LYS A 170 -1.07 6.34 -18.88
N THR A 171 -1.49 7.15 -17.93
CA THR A 171 -2.17 8.44 -18.14
C THR A 171 -1.94 9.33 -16.93
N SER A 172 -0.68 9.65 -16.65
CA SER A 172 -0.21 11.02 -16.41
C SER A 172 1.19 10.97 -15.77
N PRO A 173 2.11 11.83 -16.19
CA PRO A 173 3.47 11.83 -15.67
C PRO A 173 3.43 12.20 -14.19
N ARG A 174 4.11 11.42 -13.35
CA ARG A 174 4.66 11.94 -12.09
C ARG A 174 5.68 13.00 -12.52
N ARG A 175 5.26 14.26 -12.64
CA ARG A 175 6.09 15.42 -12.98
C ARG A 175 5.73 16.58 -12.08
#